data_AF-A0A1G7UGW8-F1
#
_entry.id   AF-A0A1G7UGW8-F1
#
_cell.length_a   1.000
_cell.length_b   1.000
_cell.length_c   1.000
_cell.angle_alpha   90.00
_cell.angle_beta   90.00
_cell.angle_gamma   90.00
#
_symmetry.space_group_name_H-M   'P 1'
#
loop_
_entity.id
_entity.type
_entity.pdbx_description
1 polymer ?
#
loop_
_entity_poly.entity_id
_entity_poly.type
_entity_poly.pdbx_seq_one_letter_code
_entity_poly.pdbx_strand_id
1 'polypeptide(L)'
;MLKRLIITVLVLAGVLVAADYAAAAAAESVVSRQLRERLDLADDPNVRINGFPFLTQAVAGEYGSIELTADRLKVGDLQNVQLRANLHDVQAPLSGLLGSGTPGLRVGTAEGAARVGADDINRMLPGIDRLSLGNVDANAIADLITDGADPSLRALDPESVARISGDVPVGGGRTESVVVFAELQVADGAMRVVPRVVRDSSGDELPEPVASIVRQTFALRVDPGGLPFGVVPTTLQVRDGTLEIAGEASDVVIGAAPGTVVG
;
A
#
# COMPACT_ATOMS: atom_id res chain seq x y z
N MET A 1 1.61 56.19 14.63
CA MET A 1 0.74 55.17 15.24
C MET A 1 0.49 53.98 14.33
N LEU A 2 0.17 54.18 13.04
CA LEU A 2 -0.07 53.11 12.07
C LEU A 2 1.06 52.06 11.96
N LYS A 3 2.33 52.49 11.88
CA LYS A 3 3.47 51.55 11.82
C LYS A 3 3.55 50.61 13.03
N ARG A 4 3.25 51.10 14.24
CA ARG A 4 3.24 50.27 15.45
C ARG A 4 2.08 49.29 15.44
N LEU A 5 0.89 49.75 15.01
CA LEU A 5 -0.28 48.89 14.86
C LEU A 5 -0.03 47.77 13.84
N ILE A 6 0.56 48.09 12.68
CA ILE A 6 0.92 47.10 11.66
C ILE A 6 1.91 46.08 12.22
N ILE A 7 2.97 46.53 12.90
CA ILE A 7 3.95 45.62 13.53
C ILE A 7 3.25 44.72 14.55
N THR A 8 2.39 45.27 15.42
CA THR A 8 1.65 44.48 16.40
C THR A 8 0.75 43.44 15.75
N VAL A 9 0.01 43.81 14.71
CA VAL A 9 -0.86 42.89 13.96
C VAL A 9 -0.04 41.79 13.29
N LEU A 10 1.09 42.13 12.67
CA LEU A 10 1.98 41.15 12.04
C LEU A 10 2.59 40.19 13.06
N VAL A 11 3.02 40.69 14.22
CA VAL A 11 3.54 39.85 15.31
C VAL A 11 2.44 38.92 15.83
N LEU A 12 1.24 39.44 16.07
CA LEU A 12 0.12 38.63 16.54
C LEU A 12 -0.28 37.56 15.52
N ALA A 13 -0.34 37.91 14.24
CA ALA A 13 -0.58 36.97 13.17
C ALA A 13 0.50 35.86 13.16
N GLY A 14 1.78 36.22 13.27
CA GLY A 14 2.87 35.26 13.35
C GLY A 14 2.75 34.30 14.55
N VAL A 15 2.36 34.80 15.72
CA VAL A 15 2.12 33.98 16.92
C VAL A 15 0.95 33.01 16.70
N LEU A 16 -0.14 33.46 16.06
CA LEU A 16 -1.29 32.61 15.77
C LEU A 16 -0.93 31.48 14.80
N VAL A 17 -0.15 31.76 13.75
CA VAL A 17 0.34 30.72 12.84
C VAL A 17 1.20 29.70 13.57
N ALA A 18 2.12 30.16 14.43
CA ALA A 18 2.98 29.26 15.19
C ALA A 18 2.19 28.38 16.17
N ALA A 19 1.17 28.95 16.83
CA ALA A 19 0.30 28.21 17.74
C ALA A 19 -0.55 27.15 17.02
N ASP A 20 -1.06 27.47 15.84
CA ASP A 20 -1.84 26.54 15.01
C ASP A 20 -1.00 25.34 14.57
N TYR A 21 0.22 25.58 14.09
CA TYR A 21 1.16 24.52 13.72
C TYR A 21 1.54 23.63 14.90
N ALA A 22 1.80 24.22 16.08
CA ALA A 22 2.10 23.47 17.29
C ALA A 22 0.92 22.60 17.75
N ALA A 23 -0.31 23.10 17.61
CA ALA A 23 -1.52 22.34 17.93
C ALA A 23 -1.70 21.15 16.98
N ALA A 24 -1.48 21.32 15.68
CA ALA A 24 -1.51 20.24 14.69
C ALA A 24 -0.49 19.15 15.03
N ALA A 25 0.78 19.52 15.24
CA ALA A 25 1.84 18.58 15.59
C ALA A 25 1.56 17.81 16.89
N ALA A 26 0.97 18.47 17.89
CA ALA A 26 0.56 17.81 19.13
C ALA A 26 -0.57 16.79 18.90
N ALA A 27 -1.58 17.14 18.09
CA ALA A 27 -2.67 16.26 17.73
C ALA A 27 -2.17 15.04 16.94
N GLU A 28 -1.36 15.24 15.90
CA GLU A 28 -0.72 14.18 15.11
C GLU A 28 0.06 13.20 15.99
N SER A 29 0.84 13.71 16.95
CA SER A 29 1.63 12.87 17.85
C SER A 29 0.77 12.04 18.82
N VAL A 30 -0.39 12.56 19.24
CA VAL A 30 -1.34 11.80 20.06
C VAL A 30 -2.03 10.71 19.22
N VAL A 31 -2.51 11.04 18.02
CA VAL A 31 -3.14 10.06 17.11
C VAL A 31 -2.15 8.95 16.75
N SER A 32 -0.90 9.31 16.45
CA SER A 32 0.17 8.36 16.16
C SER A 32 0.36 7.33 17.28
N ARG A 33 0.56 7.78 18.53
CA ARG A 33 0.71 6.88 19.69
C ARG A 33 -0.50 5.98 19.90
N GLN A 34 -1.71 6.50 19.70
CA GLN A 34 -2.93 5.71 19.83
C GLN A 34 -3.05 4.63 18.76
N LEU A 35 -2.72 4.96 17.50
CA LEU A 35 -2.72 3.98 16.43
C LEU A 35 -1.69 2.88 16.68
N ARG A 36 -0.51 3.24 17.22
CA ARG A 36 0.48 2.24 17.64
C ARG A 36 -0.09 1.26 18.65
N GLU A 37 -0.68 1.75 19.73
CA GLU A 37 -1.23 0.89 20.79
C GLU A 37 -2.40 0.03 20.29
N ARG A 38 -3.29 0.60 19.47
CA ARG A 38 -4.50 -0.10 18.98
C ARG A 38 -4.21 -1.14 17.91
N LEU A 39 -3.23 -0.89 17.05
CA LEU A 39 -2.86 -1.77 15.95
C LEU A 39 -1.66 -2.65 16.32
N ASP A 40 -1.21 -2.62 17.58
CA ASP A 40 -0.03 -3.35 18.08
C ASP A 40 1.21 -3.14 17.20
N LEU A 41 1.46 -1.88 16.81
CA LEU A 41 2.55 -1.53 15.91
C LEU A 41 3.89 -1.52 16.65
N ALA A 42 4.94 -1.95 15.96
CA ALA A 42 6.30 -1.89 16.50
C ALA A 42 6.73 -0.44 16.80
N ASP A 43 6.37 0.50 15.92
CA ASP A 43 6.71 1.92 15.98
C ASP A 43 5.49 2.83 15.95
N ASP A 44 5.71 4.08 16.31
CA ASP A 44 4.76 5.18 16.13
C ASP A 44 4.58 5.45 14.62
N PRO A 45 3.38 5.29 14.04
CA PRO A 45 3.13 5.59 12.64
C PRO A 45 3.21 7.10 12.39
N ASN A 46 3.60 7.50 11.19
CA ASN A 46 3.55 8.90 10.79
C ASN A 46 2.10 9.30 10.47
N VAL A 47 1.60 10.31 11.15
CA VAL A 47 0.27 10.88 10.93
C VAL A 47 0.45 12.35 10.59
N ARG A 48 -0.18 12.80 9.51
CA ARG A 48 -0.22 14.20 9.13
C ARG A 48 -1.66 14.65 8.92
N ILE A 49 -2.06 15.71 9.62
CA ILE A 49 -3.37 16.35 9.45
C ILE A 49 -3.14 17.59 8.59
N ASN A 50 -3.57 17.51 7.33
CA ASN A 50 -3.38 18.59 6.37
C ASN A 50 -4.43 19.70 6.56
N GLY A 51 -4.11 20.88 6.03
CA GLY A 51 -5.00 22.05 6.02
C GLY A 51 -4.67 23.10 7.09
N PHE A 52 -4.91 24.36 6.76
CA PHE A 52 -4.61 25.51 7.61
C PHE A 52 -5.79 26.50 7.59
N PRO A 53 -6.23 27.02 8.75
CA PRO A 53 -5.73 26.73 10.11
C PRO A 53 -6.28 25.41 10.69
N PHE A 54 -5.42 24.61 11.31
CA PHE A 54 -5.79 23.37 11.99
C PHE A 54 -6.85 23.59 13.09
N LEU A 55 -6.72 24.65 13.90
CA LEU A 55 -7.66 24.93 14.98
C LEU A 55 -9.08 25.19 14.47
N THR A 56 -9.22 25.73 13.25
CA THR A 56 -10.54 25.93 12.62
C THR A 56 -11.16 24.58 12.25
N GLN A 57 -10.38 23.69 11.65
CA GLN A 57 -10.78 22.32 11.32
C GLN A 57 -11.18 21.54 12.57
N ALA A 58 -10.36 21.63 13.63
CA ALA A 58 -10.58 20.94 14.88
C ALA A 58 -11.85 21.41 15.62
N VAL A 59 -12.20 22.70 15.54
CA VAL A 59 -13.46 23.23 16.08
C VAL A 59 -14.66 22.80 15.25
N ALA A 60 -14.52 22.80 13.92
CA ALA A 60 -15.57 22.30 13.02
C ALA A 60 -15.80 20.79 13.15
N GLY A 61 -14.75 20.04 13.52
CA GLY A 61 -14.75 18.58 13.45
C GLY A 61 -14.67 18.05 12.02
N GLU A 62 -14.17 18.86 11.10
CA GLU A 62 -14.05 18.59 9.67
C GLU A 62 -12.60 18.78 9.26
N TYR A 63 -11.97 17.71 8.76
CA TYR A 63 -10.57 17.69 8.35
C TYR A 63 -10.50 17.35 6.87
N GLY A 64 -9.84 18.20 6.08
CA GLY A 64 -9.81 18.03 4.63
C GLY A 64 -9.02 16.79 4.18
N SER A 65 -7.87 16.54 4.82
CA SER A 65 -7.03 15.39 4.50
C SER A 65 -6.22 14.94 5.72
N ILE A 66 -6.16 13.62 5.94
CA ILE A 66 -5.30 12.97 6.93
C ILE A 66 -4.48 11.91 6.23
N GLU A 67 -3.16 12.02 6.30
CA GLU A 67 -2.25 11.02 5.77
C GLU A 67 -1.70 10.16 6.92
N LEU A 68 -1.64 8.85 6.68
CA LEU A 68 -1.11 7.86 7.59
C LEU A 68 -0.05 7.04 6.85
N THR A 69 1.11 6.86 7.46
CA THR A 69 2.11 5.87 7.03
C THR A 69 2.54 5.07 8.24
N ALA A 70 2.42 3.75 8.15
CA ALA A 70 2.86 2.81 9.16
C ALA A 70 3.81 1.80 8.50
N ASP A 71 4.92 1.53 9.16
CA ASP A 71 5.94 0.60 8.68
C ASP A 71 5.99 -0.62 9.58
N ARG A 72 6.53 -1.74 9.06
CA ARG A 72 6.75 -2.98 9.83
C ARG A 72 5.48 -3.56 10.45
N LEU A 73 4.35 -3.47 9.74
CA LEU A 73 3.12 -4.10 10.17
C LEU A 73 3.21 -5.62 10.00
N LYS A 74 2.66 -6.31 10.99
CA LYS A 74 2.43 -7.75 10.94
C LYS A 74 0.98 -8.00 10.53
N VAL A 75 0.80 -8.71 9.41
CA VAL A 75 -0.53 -9.01 8.86
C VAL A 75 -0.54 -10.49 8.47
N GLY A 76 -1.19 -11.32 9.28
CA GLY A 76 -1.11 -12.78 9.12
C GLY A 76 0.34 -13.26 9.23
N ASP A 77 0.83 -13.92 8.18
CA ASP A 77 2.22 -14.41 8.09
C ASP A 77 3.21 -13.35 7.60
N LEU A 78 2.71 -12.19 7.14
CA LEU A 78 3.53 -11.06 6.73
C LEU A 78 4.05 -10.32 7.97
N GLN A 79 5.30 -9.89 7.93
CA GLN A 79 6.00 -9.32 9.09
C GLN A 79 6.48 -7.90 8.85
N ASN A 80 6.74 -7.50 7.59
CA ASN A 80 7.28 -6.19 7.26
C ASN A 80 6.42 -5.46 6.21
N VAL A 81 5.10 -5.41 6.42
CA VAL A 81 4.21 -4.66 5.52
C VAL A 81 4.34 -3.17 5.80
N GLN A 82 4.51 -2.36 4.76
CA GLN A 82 4.33 -0.90 4.85
C GLN A 82 2.90 -0.58 4.42
N LEU A 83 2.18 0.18 5.24
CA LEU A 83 0.84 0.67 4.96
C LEU A 83 0.86 2.18 4.78
N ARG A 84 0.20 2.67 3.74
CA ARG A 84 -0.13 4.09 3.55
C ARG A 84 -1.63 4.24 3.39
N ALA A 85 -2.18 5.27 4.00
CA ALA A 85 -3.58 5.64 3.81
C ALA A 85 -3.73 7.15 3.72
N ASN A 86 -4.54 7.62 2.78
CA ASN A 86 -4.93 9.01 2.65
C ASN A 86 -6.45 9.08 2.81
N LEU A 87 -6.88 9.76 3.86
CA LEU A 87 -8.29 9.97 4.17
C LEU A 87 -8.66 11.40 3.77
N HIS A 88 -9.75 11.55 3.04
CA HIS A 88 -10.29 12.84 2.61
C HIS A 88 -11.68 13.07 3.18
N ASP A 89 -12.01 14.34 3.44
CA ASP A 89 -13.30 14.77 3.99
C ASP A 89 -13.67 14.01 5.27
N VAL A 90 -12.74 14.04 6.24
CA VAL A 90 -12.89 13.33 7.51
C VAL A 90 -13.74 14.14 8.47
N GLN A 91 -14.84 13.56 8.93
CA GLN A 91 -15.72 14.14 9.94
C GLN A 91 -15.56 13.38 11.25
N ALA A 92 -15.03 14.08 12.26
CA ALA A 92 -14.90 13.56 13.61
C ALA A 92 -14.72 14.71 14.62
N PRO A 93 -15.30 14.61 15.82
CA PRO A 93 -14.94 15.54 16.89
C PRO A 93 -13.45 15.34 17.24
N LEU A 94 -12.74 16.41 17.60
CA LEU A 94 -11.32 16.33 17.99
C LEU A 94 -11.11 15.30 19.11
N SER A 95 -12.01 15.22 20.08
CA SER A 95 -11.96 14.22 21.15
C SER A 95 -12.13 12.78 20.65
N GLY A 96 -12.77 12.56 19.51
CA GLY A 96 -12.89 11.27 18.85
C GLY A 96 -11.63 10.88 18.08
N LEU A 97 -10.93 11.87 17.48
CA LEU A 97 -9.60 11.65 16.90
C LEU A 97 -8.55 11.35 17.97
N LEU A 98 -8.59 12.10 19.08
CA LEU A 98 -7.61 12.01 20.18
C LEU A 98 -8.02 11.05 21.31
N GLY A 99 -9.15 10.37 21.21
CA GLY A 99 -9.74 9.57 22.29
C GLY A 99 -9.45 8.07 22.15
N SER A 100 -9.98 7.27 23.07
CA SER A 100 -9.90 5.79 23.03
C SER A 100 -11.07 5.11 22.30
N GLY A 101 -12.10 5.88 21.88
CA GLY A 101 -13.27 5.37 21.19
C GLY A 101 -13.46 6.10 19.87
N THR A 102 -13.70 5.34 18.80
CA THR A 102 -14.07 5.90 17.49
C THR A 102 -15.55 5.66 17.17
N PRO A 103 -16.56 6.05 17.99
CA PRO A 103 -17.92 6.09 17.49
C PRO A 103 -18.07 7.27 16.52
N GLY A 104 -18.25 6.96 15.23
CA GLY A 104 -18.79 7.92 14.26
C GLY A 104 -17.77 8.69 13.42
N LEU A 105 -16.53 8.20 13.26
CA LEU A 105 -15.61 8.78 12.27
C LEU A 105 -16.12 8.44 10.87
N ARG A 106 -16.43 9.47 10.09
CA ARG A 106 -16.84 9.33 8.68
C ARG A 106 -15.72 9.86 7.80
N VAL A 107 -15.49 9.17 6.68
CA VAL A 107 -14.49 9.55 5.68
C VAL A 107 -15.19 9.56 4.33
N GLY A 108 -15.09 10.66 3.60
CA GLY A 108 -15.65 10.76 2.25
C GLY A 108 -14.95 9.81 1.29
N THR A 109 -13.62 9.88 1.24
CA THR A 109 -12.78 8.98 0.42
C THR A 109 -11.57 8.50 1.21
N ALA A 110 -11.33 7.19 1.18
CA ALA A 110 -10.16 6.55 1.77
C ALA A 110 -9.35 5.84 0.68
N GLU A 111 -8.15 6.31 0.42
CA GLU A 111 -7.17 5.64 -0.43
C GLU A 111 -6.21 4.85 0.46
N GLY A 112 -5.90 3.62 0.08
CA GLY A 112 -4.98 2.76 0.82
C GLY A 112 -3.97 2.09 -0.11
N ALA A 113 -2.73 1.97 0.34
CA ALA A 113 -1.69 1.19 -0.34
C ALA A 113 -0.90 0.36 0.68
N ALA A 114 -0.72 -0.92 0.40
CA ALA A 114 0.14 -1.82 1.15
C ALA A 114 1.31 -2.26 0.28
N ARG A 115 2.53 -2.18 0.81
CA ARG A 115 3.74 -2.71 0.17
C ARG A 115 4.28 -3.91 0.92
N VAL A 116 4.56 -4.97 0.17
CA VAL A 116 5.08 -6.24 0.67
C VAL A 116 6.42 -6.52 0.00
N GLY A 117 7.45 -6.70 0.82
CA GLY A 117 8.80 -6.99 0.34
C GLY A 117 8.98 -8.43 -0.16
N ALA A 118 10.08 -8.66 -0.89
CA ALA A 118 10.42 -9.98 -1.41
C ALA A 118 10.55 -11.06 -0.31
N ASP A 119 11.08 -10.71 0.87
CA ASP A 119 11.23 -11.65 2.01
C ASP A 119 9.87 -12.13 2.56
N ASP A 120 8.87 -11.26 2.54
CA ASP A 120 7.50 -11.56 2.94
C ASP A 120 6.82 -12.45 1.89
N ILE A 121 7.01 -12.15 0.61
CA ILE A 121 6.48 -12.95 -0.51
C ILE A 121 7.11 -14.34 -0.53
N ASN A 122 8.43 -14.45 -0.31
CA ASN A 122 9.12 -15.74 -0.22
C ASN A 122 8.55 -16.60 0.93
N ARG A 123 8.19 -15.99 2.06
CA ARG A 123 7.51 -16.72 3.15
C ARG A 123 6.13 -17.26 2.74
N MET A 124 5.40 -16.56 1.88
CA MET A 124 4.13 -17.04 1.34
C MET A 124 4.28 -18.11 0.25
N LEU A 125 5.42 -18.12 -0.44
CA LEU A 125 5.75 -19.04 -1.52
C LEU A 125 6.95 -19.93 -1.12
N PRO A 126 6.76 -20.87 -0.16
CA PRO A 126 7.84 -21.73 0.28
C PRO A 126 8.34 -22.57 -0.90
N GLY A 127 9.57 -22.30 -1.34
CA GLY A 127 10.19 -22.98 -2.49
C GLY A 127 10.88 -22.07 -3.49
N ILE A 128 11.00 -20.76 -3.23
CA ILE A 128 11.76 -19.84 -4.10
C ILE A 128 12.87 -19.17 -3.29
N ASP A 129 14.12 -19.60 -3.45
CA ASP A 129 15.23 -18.92 -2.77
C ASP A 129 15.63 -17.65 -3.53
N ARG A 130 16.17 -16.65 -2.81
CA ARG A 130 16.68 -15.38 -3.38
C ARG A 130 15.67 -14.66 -4.29
N LEU A 131 14.39 -14.68 -3.92
CA LEU A 131 13.34 -13.98 -4.65
C LEU A 131 13.65 -12.48 -4.75
N SER A 132 13.49 -11.91 -5.95
CA SER A 132 13.59 -10.48 -6.19
C SER A 132 12.53 -10.05 -7.20
N LEU A 133 12.05 -8.82 -7.03
CA LEU A 133 11.04 -8.20 -7.88
C LEU A 133 11.65 -7.02 -8.63
N GLY A 134 11.27 -6.86 -9.89
CA GLY A 134 11.63 -5.74 -10.73
C GLY A 134 10.45 -5.28 -11.57
N ASN A 135 10.47 -3.98 -11.88
CA ASN A 135 9.52 -3.38 -12.81
C ASN A 135 9.85 -3.79 -14.24
N VAL A 136 8.84 -3.76 -15.10
CA VAL A 136 8.97 -4.04 -16.52
C VAL A 136 8.54 -2.80 -17.29
N ASP A 137 9.30 -2.47 -18.34
CA ASP A 137 8.92 -1.41 -19.26
C ASP A 137 8.45 -1.98 -20.60
N ALA A 138 7.92 -1.12 -21.46
CA ALA A 138 7.41 -1.53 -22.77
C ALA A 138 8.50 -2.14 -23.68
N ASN A 139 9.76 -1.75 -23.52
CA ASN A 139 10.87 -2.28 -24.33
C ASN A 139 11.17 -3.72 -23.92
N ALA A 140 11.23 -4.00 -22.61
CA ALA A 140 11.42 -5.35 -22.10
C ALA A 140 10.32 -6.31 -22.60
N ILE A 141 9.06 -5.86 -22.67
CA ILE A 141 7.97 -6.66 -23.26
C ILE A 141 8.21 -6.89 -24.76
N ALA A 142 8.61 -5.85 -25.50
CA ALA A 142 8.90 -5.95 -26.94
C ALA A 142 10.06 -6.91 -27.24
N ASP A 143 11.10 -6.90 -26.39
CA ASP A 143 12.25 -7.80 -26.47
C ASP A 143 11.81 -9.25 -26.27
N LEU A 144 10.99 -9.54 -25.25
CA LEU A 144 10.44 -10.89 -25.02
C LEU A 144 9.71 -11.44 -26.24
N ILE A 145 8.89 -10.60 -26.90
CA ILE A 145 8.13 -11.00 -28.09
C ILE A 145 9.07 -11.22 -29.28
N THR A 146 10.09 -10.38 -29.43
CA THR A 146 11.12 -10.54 -30.47
C THR A 146 11.88 -11.86 -30.27
N ASP A 147 12.09 -12.24 -29.03
CA ASP A 147 12.69 -13.51 -28.59
C ASP A 147 11.71 -14.69 -28.59
N GLY A 148 10.55 -14.57 -29.24
CA GLY A 148 9.63 -15.69 -29.46
C GLY A 148 8.51 -15.85 -28.43
N ALA A 149 8.36 -14.94 -27.46
CA ALA A 149 7.21 -14.96 -26.54
C ALA A 149 5.89 -14.60 -27.27
N ASP A 150 4.76 -14.92 -26.60
CA ASP A 150 3.42 -14.70 -27.15
C ASP A 150 3.18 -13.22 -27.55
N PRO A 151 2.78 -12.92 -28.80
CA PRO A 151 2.50 -11.55 -29.24
C PRO A 151 1.38 -10.83 -28.48
N SER A 152 0.50 -11.56 -27.78
CA SER A 152 -0.57 -10.99 -26.95
C SER A 152 -0.03 -10.17 -25.77
N LEU A 153 1.24 -10.37 -25.38
CA LEU A 153 1.90 -9.56 -24.35
C LEU A 153 1.92 -8.06 -24.69
N ARG A 154 1.83 -7.69 -25.98
CA ARG A 154 1.75 -6.27 -26.40
C ARG A 154 0.53 -5.53 -25.86
N ALA A 155 -0.52 -6.24 -25.49
CA ALA A 155 -1.74 -5.66 -24.95
C ALA A 155 -1.67 -5.41 -23.43
N LEU A 156 -0.63 -5.90 -22.75
CA LEU A 156 -0.46 -5.73 -21.31
C LEU A 156 0.05 -4.32 -21.00
N ASP A 157 -0.42 -3.77 -19.89
CA ASP A 157 0.16 -2.58 -19.30
C ASP A 157 1.49 -2.97 -18.62
N PRO A 158 2.64 -2.36 -18.96
CA PRO A 158 3.91 -2.64 -18.30
C PRO A 158 3.87 -2.51 -16.77
N GLU A 159 3.05 -1.61 -16.21
CA GLU A 159 2.92 -1.48 -14.75
C GLU A 159 2.23 -2.69 -14.11
N SER A 160 1.43 -3.42 -14.88
CA SER A 160 0.80 -4.69 -14.48
C SER A 160 1.69 -5.91 -14.71
N VAL A 161 2.97 -5.74 -15.08
CA VAL A 161 3.89 -6.86 -15.31
C VAL A 161 5.05 -6.79 -14.32
N ALA A 162 5.25 -7.89 -13.60
CA ALA A 162 6.39 -8.07 -12.71
C ALA A 162 7.47 -8.91 -13.38
N ARG A 163 8.73 -8.49 -13.25
CA ARG A 163 9.89 -9.35 -13.44
C ARG A 163 10.26 -9.95 -12.09
N ILE A 164 10.09 -11.25 -11.95
CA ILE A 164 10.37 -11.98 -10.71
C ILE A 164 11.56 -12.90 -10.99
N SER A 165 12.64 -12.76 -10.23
CA SER A 165 13.77 -13.69 -10.31
C SER A 165 13.91 -14.48 -9.02
N GLY A 166 14.38 -15.71 -9.11
CA GLY A 166 14.65 -16.54 -7.94
C GLY A 166 15.19 -17.90 -8.33
N ASP A 167 15.50 -18.68 -7.30
CA ASP A 167 16.03 -20.03 -7.38
C ASP A 167 14.91 -21.02 -7.07
N VAL A 168 14.60 -21.91 -8.01
CA VAL A 168 13.51 -22.90 -7.85
C VAL A 168 14.09 -24.31 -7.79
N PRO A 169 13.70 -25.14 -6.80
CA PRO A 169 14.04 -26.56 -6.80
C PRO A 169 13.23 -27.29 -7.87
N VAL A 170 13.92 -27.92 -8.83
CA VAL A 170 13.28 -28.61 -9.98
C VAL A 170 13.31 -30.13 -9.84
N GLY A 171 13.62 -30.63 -8.63
CA GLY A 171 13.73 -32.06 -8.31
C GLY A 171 15.15 -32.61 -8.45
N GLY A 172 15.40 -33.77 -7.84
CA GLY A 172 16.71 -34.42 -7.87
C GLY A 172 17.84 -33.65 -7.18
N GLY A 173 17.51 -32.74 -6.26
CA GLY A 173 18.48 -31.87 -5.58
C GLY A 173 19.03 -30.73 -6.45
N ARG A 174 18.44 -30.50 -7.63
CA ARG A 174 18.82 -29.42 -8.53
C ARG A 174 17.99 -28.17 -8.27
N THR A 175 18.65 -27.03 -8.36
CA THR A 175 18.06 -25.70 -8.27
C THR A 175 18.33 -24.98 -9.58
N GLU A 176 17.30 -24.38 -10.17
CA GLU A 176 17.42 -23.60 -11.39
C GLU A 176 17.14 -22.13 -11.06
N SER A 177 18.05 -21.25 -11.49
CA SER A 177 17.88 -19.81 -11.39
C SER A 177 17.02 -19.34 -12.56
N VAL A 178 15.88 -18.73 -12.26
CA VAL A 178 14.88 -18.39 -13.27
C VAL A 178 14.50 -16.92 -13.22
N VAL A 179 14.04 -16.42 -14.37
CA VAL A 179 13.42 -15.11 -14.53
C VAL A 179 12.02 -15.32 -15.09
N VAL A 180 11.03 -14.87 -14.35
CA VAL A 180 9.61 -15.00 -14.67
C VAL A 180 9.04 -13.62 -14.93
N PHE A 181 8.38 -13.45 -16.07
CA PHE A 181 7.55 -12.29 -16.34
C PHE A 181 6.11 -12.69 -16.05
N ALA A 182 5.53 -12.11 -15.00
CA ALA A 182 4.20 -12.44 -14.52
C ALA A 182 3.28 -11.24 -14.67
N GLU A 183 2.07 -11.50 -15.17
CA GLU A 183 0.99 -10.52 -15.16
C GLU A 183 0.38 -10.45 -13.76
N LEU A 184 0.22 -9.23 -13.26
CA LEU A 184 -0.37 -8.89 -11.99
C LEU A 184 -1.82 -8.48 -12.23
N GLN A 185 -2.75 -9.29 -11.75
CA GLN A 185 -4.16 -9.09 -11.96
C GLN A 185 -4.87 -8.80 -10.64
N VAL A 186 -5.81 -7.86 -10.69
CA VAL A 186 -6.80 -7.64 -9.65
C VAL A 186 -8.17 -7.83 -10.26
N ALA A 187 -8.95 -8.78 -9.74
CA ALA A 187 -10.30 -9.07 -10.20
C ALA A 187 -11.15 -9.51 -9.02
N ASP A 188 -12.32 -8.88 -8.86
CA ASP A 188 -13.28 -9.17 -7.79
C ASP A 188 -12.66 -9.06 -6.38
N GLY A 189 -11.75 -8.09 -6.18
CA GLY A 189 -11.01 -7.91 -4.92
C GLY A 189 -9.93 -8.97 -4.64
N ALA A 190 -9.80 -9.98 -5.50
CA ALA A 190 -8.75 -10.98 -5.42
C ALA A 190 -7.56 -10.59 -6.32
N MET A 191 -6.37 -10.87 -5.82
CA MET A 191 -5.10 -10.62 -6.50
C MET A 191 -4.54 -11.91 -7.05
N ARG A 192 -3.98 -11.86 -8.26
CA ARG A 192 -3.35 -13.02 -8.91
C ARG A 192 -2.04 -12.62 -9.55
N VAL A 193 -1.05 -13.47 -9.37
CA VAL A 193 0.22 -13.45 -10.10
C VAL A 193 0.14 -14.57 -11.12
N VAL A 194 0.16 -14.21 -12.40
CA VAL A 194 0.00 -15.15 -13.52
C VAL A 194 1.29 -15.16 -14.34
N PRO A 195 2.18 -16.16 -14.13
CA PRO A 195 3.38 -16.32 -14.94
C PRO A 195 3.04 -16.45 -16.42
N ARG A 196 3.59 -15.56 -17.25
CA ARG A 196 3.40 -15.54 -18.71
C ARG A 196 4.60 -16.09 -19.45
N VAL A 197 5.79 -15.63 -19.08
CA VAL A 197 7.06 -16.06 -19.68
C VAL A 197 7.99 -16.53 -18.59
N VAL A 198 8.68 -17.65 -18.84
CA VAL A 198 9.71 -18.18 -17.95
C VAL A 198 10.98 -18.39 -18.77
N ARG A 199 12.08 -17.82 -18.28
CA ARG A 199 13.43 -17.99 -18.83
C ARG A 199 14.37 -18.46 -17.72
N ASP A 200 15.51 -18.99 -18.09
CA ASP A 200 16.61 -19.16 -17.15
C ASP A 200 17.27 -17.80 -16.82
N SER A 201 18.29 -17.79 -15.96
CA SER A 201 19.02 -16.56 -15.63
C SER A 201 19.85 -15.99 -16.80
N SER A 202 20.12 -16.79 -17.83
CA SER A 202 20.86 -16.40 -19.05
C SER A 202 19.96 -15.73 -20.09
N GLY A 203 18.64 -15.90 -19.96
CA GLY A 203 17.62 -15.40 -20.90
C GLY A 203 17.05 -16.46 -21.85
N ASP A 204 17.51 -17.71 -21.73
CA ASP A 204 17.12 -18.83 -22.59
C ASP A 204 15.82 -19.49 -22.12
N GLU A 205 15.13 -20.17 -23.05
CA GLU A 205 13.93 -20.95 -22.73
C GLU A 205 14.26 -22.19 -21.90
N LEU A 206 13.45 -22.45 -20.86
CA LEU A 206 13.55 -23.68 -20.09
C LEU A 206 12.82 -24.83 -20.81
N PRO A 207 13.28 -26.08 -20.65
CA PRO A 207 12.50 -27.24 -21.09
C PRO A 207 11.09 -27.23 -20.49
N GLU A 208 10.07 -27.52 -21.29
CA GLU A 208 8.66 -27.44 -20.89
C GLU A 208 8.28 -28.12 -19.56
N PRO A 209 8.82 -29.31 -19.22
CA PRO A 209 8.57 -29.93 -17.92
C PRO A 209 9.04 -29.04 -16.75
N VAL A 210 10.19 -28.38 -16.89
CA VAL A 210 10.74 -27.47 -15.89
C VAL A 210 9.99 -26.14 -15.88
N ALA A 211 9.74 -25.56 -17.05
CA ALA A 211 8.98 -24.32 -17.19
C ALA A 211 7.58 -24.43 -16.55
N SER A 212 6.93 -25.58 -16.68
CA SER A 212 5.62 -25.84 -16.08
C SER A 212 5.65 -25.89 -14.56
N ILE A 213 6.70 -26.48 -13.97
CA ILE A 213 6.91 -26.46 -12.50
C ILE A 213 7.11 -25.02 -12.04
N VAL A 214 7.99 -24.26 -12.71
CA VAL A 214 8.26 -22.86 -12.38
C VAL A 214 6.97 -22.02 -12.47
N ARG A 215 6.18 -22.17 -13.54
CA ARG A 215 4.89 -21.46 -13.68
C ARG A 215 3.93 -21.77 -12.53
N GLN A 216 3.87 -23.01 -12.05
CA GLN A 216 3.01 -23.38 -10.92
C GLN A 216 3.55 -22.81 -9.60
N THR A 217 4.86 -22.83 -9.40
CA THR A 217 5.51 -22.31 -8.18
C THR A 217 5.32 -20.80 -8.02
N PHE A 218 5.41 -20.04 -9.12
CA PHE A 218 5.21 -18.58 -9.09
C PHE A 218 3.75 -18.14 -9.24
N ALA A 219 2.83 -19.06 -9.52
CA ALA A 219 1.41 -18.74 -9.59
C ALA A 219 0.87 -18.57 -8.16
N LEU A 220 0.50 -17.33 -7.82
CA LEU A 220 -0.04 -16.99 -6.52
C LEU A 220 -1.44 -16.40 -6.68
N ARG A 221 -2.39 -16.87 -5.88
CA ARG A 221 -3.68 -16.20 -5.69
C ARG A 221 -3.76 -15.75 -4.24
N VAL A 222 -3.92 -14.45 -4.05
CA VAL A 222 -4.14 -13.85 -2.72
C VAL A 222 -5.56 -13.32 -2.69
N ASP A 223 -6.34 -13.86 -1.77
CA ASP A 223 -7.60 -13.25 -1.35
C ASP A 223 -7.30 -12.47 -0.06
N PRO A 224 -7.27 -11.13 -0.10
CA PRO A 224 -6.99 -10.35 1.11
C PRO A 224 -8.14 -10.43 2.13
N GLY A 225 -9.24 -11.12 1.81
CA GLY A 225 -10.44 -11.18 2.62
C GLY A 225 -11.12 -9.81 2.68
N GLY A 226 -11.88 -9.57 3.75
CA GLY A 226 -12.37 -8.23 4.05
C GLY A 226 -11.23 -7.39 4.59
N LEU A 227 -10.57 -6.60 3.75
CA LEU A 227 -9.63 -5.59 4.21
C LEU A 227 -10.32 -4.66 5.22
N PRO A 228 -9.60 -4.17 6.26
CA PRO A 228 -10.17 -3.18 7.16
C PRO A 228 -10.63 -1.96 6.34
N PHE A 229 -11.73 -1.35 6.80
CA PHE A 229 -12.34 -0.17 6.17
C PHE A 229 -13.06 -0.42 4.83
N GLY A 230 -13.22 -1.69 4.41
CA GLY A 230 -13.96 -2.02 3.19
C GLY A 230 -13.24 -1.60 1.90
N VAL A 231 -11.95 -1.30 1.98
CA VAL A 231 -11.11 -0.96 0.82
C VAL A 231 -11.04 -2.18 -0.08
N VAL A 232 -11.40 -2.00 -1.35
CA VAL A 232 -11.28 -3.05 -2.36
C VAL A 232 -9.99 -2.82 -3.13
N PRO A 233 -9.10 -3.83 -3.24
CA PRO A 233 -7.93 -3.72 -4.10
C PRO A 233 -8.37 -3.44 -5.52
N THR A 234 -7.77 -2.44 -6.15
CA THR A 234 -7.98 -2.07 -7.55
C THR A 234 -6.72 -2.24 -8.39
N THR A 235 -5.55 -2.12 -7.75
CA THR A 235 -4.25 -2.11 -8.42
C THR A 235 -3.28 -3.06 -7.73
N LEU A 236 -2.51 -3.80 -8.53
CA LEU A 236 -1.41 -4.65 -8.10
C LEU A 236 -0.22 -4.41 -9.04
N GLN A 237 0.90 -3.95 -8.50
CA GLN A 237 2.07 -3.56 -9.28
C GLN A 237 3.36 -3.76 -8.50
N VAL A 238 4.50 -3.75 -9.18
CA VAL A 238 5.81 -3.69 -8.51
C VAL A 238 6.24 -2.22 -8.41
N ARG A 239 6.71 -1.80 -7.23
CA ARG A 239 7.39 -0.52 -7.03
C ARG A 239 8.57 -0.69 -6.10
N ASP A 240 9.72 -0.17 -6.52
CA ASP A 240 10.97 -0.16 -5.72
C ASP A 240 11.35 -1.55 -5.18
N GLY A 241 11.13 -2.61 -5.96
CA GLY A 241 11.43 -4.00 -5.56
C GLY A 241 10.43 -4.61 -4.57
N THR A 242 9.28 -3.98 -4.35
CA THR A 242 8.19 -4.46 -3.50
C THR A 242 6.92 -4.64 -4.32
N LEU A 243 6.05 -5.56 -3.88
CA LEU A 243 4.71 -5.70 -4.43
C LEU A 243 3.80 -4.68 -3.73
N GLU A 244 3.24 -3.76 -4.50
CA GLU A 244 2.31 -2.75 -4.03
C GLU A 244 0.88 -3.14 -4.41
N ILE A 245 0.00 -3.10 -3.42
CA ILE A 245 -1.44 -3.32 -3.53
C ILE A 245 -2.10 -2.01 -3.17
N ALA A 246 -2.89 -1.43 -4.07
CA ALA A 246 -3.62 -0.19 -3.81
C ALA A 246 -5.12 -0.36 -4.04
N GLY A 247 -5.91 0.45 -3.34
CA GLY A 247 -7.37 0.45 -3.42
C GLY A 247 -7.98 1.73 -2.85
N GLU A 248 -9.27 1.89 -3.10
CA GLU A 248 -10.07 3.02 -2.64
C GLU A 248 -11.37 2.52 -2.01
N ALA A 249 -11.91 3.29 -1.07
CA ALA A 249 -13.29 3.18 -0.60
C ALA A 249 -13.90 4.57 -0.42
N SER A 250 -15.21 4.67 -0.63
CA SER A 250 -15.98 5.90 -0.42
C SER A 250 -16.98 5.73 0.72
N ASP A 251 -17.34 6.83 1.38
CA ASP A 251 -18.33 6.89 2.46
C ASP A 251 -18.06 5.89 3.61
N VAL A 252 -16.79 5.83 4.04
CA VAL A 252 -16.34 4.89 5.05
C VAL A 252 -16.76 5.36 6.44
N VAL A 253 -17.42 4.48 7.20
CA VAL A 253 -17.75 4.71 8.61
C VAL A 253 -16.89 3.80 9.49
N ILE A 254 -16.04 4.40 10.33
CA ILE A 254 -15.15 3.68 11.23
C ILE A 254 -15.78 3.62 12.63
N GLY A 255 -15.86 2.41 13.19
CA GLY A 255 -16.36 2.15 14.55
C GLY A 255 -17.85 1.81 14.67
N ALA A 256 -18.54 1.54 13.56
CA ALA A 256 -19.79 0.79 13.59
C ALA A 256 -19.49 -0.72 13.69
N ALA A 257 -20.28 -1.46 14.48
CA ALA A 257 -20.18 -2.91 14.49
C ALA A 257 -20.34 -3.48 13.06
N PRO A 258 -19.64 -4.56 12.68
CA PRO A 258 -19.78 -5.17 11.37
C PRO A 258 -21.26 -5.49 11.11
N GLY A 259 -21.84 -4.89 10.06
CA GLY A 259 -23.22 -5.16 9.63
C GLY A 259 -24.20 -3.98 9.65
N THR A 260 -23.80 -2.75 9.97
CA THR A 260 -24.73 -1.61 9.86
C THR A 260 -24.60 -0.93 8.49
N VAL A 261 -25.32 -1.47 7.51
CA VAL A 261 -25.65 -0.73 6.28
C VAL A 261 -26.73 0.27 6.65
N VAL A 262 -26.45 1.56 6.57
CA VAL A 262 -27.48 2.59 6.68
C VAL A 262 -27.96 2.89 5.28
N GLY A 263 -29.19 2.49 4.98
CA GLY A 263 -29.91 2.86 3.76
C GLY A 263 -30.54 4.24 3.83
#